data_AF-A0A2V5J3L7-F1
#
_entry.id   AF-A0A2V5J3L7-F1
#
_cell.length_a   1.000
_cell.length_b   1.000
_cell.length_c   1.000
_cell.angle_alpha   90.00
_cell.angle_beta   90.00
_cell.angle_gamma   90.00
#
_symmetry.space_group_name_H-M   'P 1'
#
loop_
_entity.id
_entity.type
_entity.pdbx_description
1 polymer ?
#
loop_
_entity_poly.entity_id
_entity_poly.type
_entity_poly.pdbx_seq_one_letter_code
_entity_poly.pdbx_strand_id
1 'polypeptide(L)'
;MPLCWSHAEYVALVRSRHDGVCFDRVDPAFERYILNPAQSRYEIWTVRHPLRLAPPGKILRIIVAAEATIVWSTDNWIRRDESQTSYQPELNLWFADFPTAEWPQGSAFAFTFFWKRDQRREGRNWQVNIL
;
A
#
# COMPACT_ATOMS: atom_id res chain seq x y z
N MET A 1 -32.04 20.01 -24.45
CA MET A 1 -30.71 20.56 -24.08
C MET A 1 -29.64 19.66 -24.66
N PRO A 2 -28.69 20.15 -25.46
CA PRO A 2 -27.60 19.31 -25.95
C PRO A 2 -26.64 19.01 -24.79
N LEU A 3 -26.43 17.72 -24.52
CA LEU A 3 -25.44 17.28 -23.53
C LEU A 3 -24.06 17.53 -24.12
N CYS A 4 -23.35 18.54 -23.61
CA CYS A 4 -22.00 18.89 -24.06
C CYS A 4 -21.04 17.69 -24.00
N TRP A 5 -21.25 16.79 -23.02
CA TRP A 5 -20.46 15.59 -22.88
C TRP A 5 -20.59 14.64 -24.08
N SER A 6 -21.81 14.39 -24.58
CA SER A 6 -22.01 13.52 -25.74
C SER A 6 -21.35 14.06 -27.01
N HIS A 7 -21.22 15.38 -27.15
CA HIS A 7 -20.53 15.99 -28.28
C HIS A 7 -19.01 15.83 -28.16
N ALA A 8 -18.44 16.03 -26.97
CA ALA A 8 -17.02 15.81 -26.72
C ALA A 8 -16.62 14.35 -26.96
N GLU A 9 -17.40 13.39 -26.44
CA GLU A 9 -17.19 11.95 -26.65
C GLU A 9 -17.25 11.57 -28.14
N TYR A 10 -18.19 12.14 -28.91
CA TYR A 10 -18.27 11.89 -30.34
C TYR A 10 -17.02 12.38 -31.08
N VAL A 11 -16.53 13.58 -30.76
CA VAL A 11 -15.30 14.13 -31.36
C VAL A 11 -14.09 13.28 -30.99
N ALA A 12 -13.96 12.89 -29.71
CA ALA A 12 -12.88 12.01 -29.24
C ALA A 12 -12.92 10.65 -29.96
N LEU A 13 -14.11 10.07 -30.17
CA LEU A 13 -14.27 8.81 -30.88
C LEU A 13 -13.85 8.92 -32.35
N VAL A 14 -14.33 9.94 -33.07
CA VAL A 14 -13.98 10.15 -34.48
C VAL A 14 -12.47 10.36 -34.62
N ARG A 15 -11.87 11.16 -33.74
CA ARG A 15 -10.42 11.38 -33.73
C ARG A 15 -9.65 10.09 -33.43
N SER A 16 -10.08 9.35 -32.42
CA SER A 16 -9.46 8.07 -32.05
C SER A 16 -9.49 7.06 -33.19
N ARG A 17 -10.63 6.99 -33.90
CA ARG A 17 -10.77 6.11 -35.07
C ARG A 17 -9.83 6.51 -36.20
N HIS A 18 -9.65 7.81 -36.43
CA HIS A 18 -8.72 8.31 -37.45
C HIS A 18 -7.27 7.95 -37.11
N ASP A 19 -6.88 8.13 -35.85
CA ASP A 19 -5.51 7.89 -35.38
C ASP A 19 -5.21 6.40 -35.11
N GLY A 20 -6.23 5.54 -35.09
CA GLY A 20 -6.09 4.12 -34.76
C GLY A 20 -5.80 3.83 -33.28
N VAL A 21 -5.90 4.85 -32.44
CA VAL A 21 -5.61 4.81 -31.00
C VAL A 21 -6.55 5.74 -30.26
N CYS A 22 -6.87 5.44 -29.00
CA CYS A 22 -7.61 6.38 -28.15
C CYS A 22 -6.92 7.75 -28.10
N PHE A 23 -7.67 8.81 -28.44
CA PHE A 23 -7.19 10.19 -28.49
C PHE A 23 -6.59 10.65 -27.15
N ASP A 24 -7.21 10.24 -26.04
CA ASP A 24 -6.75 10.59 -24.69
C ASP A 24 -5.65 9.65 -24.16
N ARG A 25 -5.06 8.79 -25.02
CA ARG A 25 -3.97 7.90 -24.59
C ARG A 25 -2.71 8.71 -24.31
N VAL A 26 -2.27 8.66 -23.06
CA VAL A 26 -0.96 9.15 -22.64
C VAL A 26 0.06 8.02 -22.83
N ASP A 27 0.92 8.13 -23.85
CA ASP A 27 1.87 7.06 -24.20
C ASP A 27 2.75 6.61 -23.02
N PRO A 28 3.36 7.51 -22.20
CA PRO A 28 4.12 7.09 -21.03
C PRO A 28 3.30 6.27 -20.01
N ALA A 29 2.00 6.55 -19.87
CA ALA A 29 1.13 5.79 -18.97
C ALA A 29 0.78 4.42 -19.58
N PHE A 30 0.48 4.38 -20.88
CA PHE A 30 0.21 3.13 -21.60
C PHE A 30 1.41 2.17 -21.54
N GLU A 31 2.62 2.68 -21.78
CA GLU A 31 3.85 1.90 -21.69
C GLU A 31 4.07 1.35 -20.28
N ARG A 32 3.87 2.18 -19.25
CA ARG A 32 4.08 1.78 -17.85
C ARG A 32 3.06 0.77 -17.35
N TYR A 33 1.78 0.93 -17.68
CA TYR A 33 0.71 0.16 -17.04
C TYR A 33 0.16 -0.98 -17.89
N ILE A 34 0.30 -0.92 -19.23
CA ILE A 34 -0.21 -1.95 -20.13
C ILE A 34 0.92 -2.78 -20.74
N LEU A 35 1.95 -2.14 -21.30
CA LEU A 35 3.03 -2.86 -21.98
C LEU A 35 4.05 -3.45 -21.00
N ASN A 36 4.42 -2.69 -19.96
CA ASN A 36 5.43 -3.08 -18.98
C ASN A 36 4.88 -3.06 -17.55
N PRO A 37 3.83 -3.85 -17.25
CA PRO A 37 3.20 -3.81 -15.94
C PRO A 37 4.19 -4.23 -14.86
N ALA A 38 4.54 -3.29 -13.98
CA ALA A 38 5.39 -3.54 -12.83
C ALA A 38 4.53 -3.99 -11.64
N GLN A 39 4.80 -5.19 -11.12
CA GLN A 39 4.14 -5.65 -9.90
C GLN A 39 4.67 -4.88 -8.68
N SER A 40 3.75 -4.49 -7.78
CA SER A 40 4.15 -3.88 -6.51
C SER A 40 4.86 -4.91 -5.63
N ARG A 41 6.07 -4.55 -5.18
CA ARG A 41 6.83 -5.29 -4.16
C ARG A 41 6.25 -5.12 -2.76
N TYR A 42 5.36 -4.15 -2.57
CA TYR A 42 4.80 -3.79 -1.27
C TYR A 42 3.36 -4.23 -1.13
N GLU A 43 3.01 -4.58 0.10
CA GLU A 43 1.66 -4.63 0.62
C GLU A 43 1.54 -3.56 1.71
N ILE A 44 0.56 -2.66 1.63
CA ILE A 44 0.56 -1.43 2.44
C ILE A 44 -0.55 -1.47 3.47
N TRP A 45 -0.17 -1.57 4.75
CA TRP A 45 -1.09 -1.49 5.88
C TRP A 45 -1.13 -0.05 6.42
N THR A 46 -2.34 0.46 6.66
CA THR A 46 -2.54 1.72 7.40
C THR A 46 -3.69 1.57 8.40
N VAL A 47 -3.78 2.46 9.39
CA VAL A 47 -4.93 2.46 10.32
C VAL A 47 -6.27 2.63 9.60
N ARG A 48 -6.28 3.35 8.46
CA ARG A 48 -7.48 3.57 7.63
C ARG A 48 -7.75 2.43 6.64
N HIS A 49 -6.74 1.60 6.37
CA HIS A 49 -6.82 0.44 5.51
C HIS A 49 -6.11 -0.75 6.17
N PRO A 50 -6.71 -1.33 7.23
CA PRO A 50 -6.09 -2.41 7.97
C PRO A 50 -6.32 -3.74 7.23
N LEU A 51 -5.44 -4.04 6.27
CA LEU A 51 -5.47 -5.33 5.58
C LEU A 51 -5.32 -6.48 6.58
N ARG A 52 -5.99 -7.59 6.31
CA ARG A 52 -5.98 -8.80 7.15
C ARG A 52 -5.15 -9.93 6.56
N LEU A 53 -4.85 -9.85 5.26
CA LEU A 53 -4.14 -10.84 4.49
C LEU A 53 -3.04 -10.15 3.69
N ALA A 54 -1.85 -10.71 3.65
CA ALA A 54 -0.78 -10.28 2.77
C ALA A 54 -0.19 -11.50 2.03
N PRO A 55 0.15 -11.36 0.74
CA PRO A 55 0.82 -12.43 0.02
C PRO A 55 2.26 -12.64 0.53
N PRO A 56 2.78 -13.88 0.50
CA PRO A 56 4.15 -14.16 0.86
C PRO A 56 5.12 -13.53 -0.15
N GLY A 57 6.35 -13.24 0.31
CA GLY A 57 7.41 -12.71 -0.55
C GLY A 57 7.33 -11.21 -0.87
N LYS A 58 6.31 -10.50 -0.38
CA LYS A 58 6.22 -9.03 -0.44
C LYS A 58 6.82 -8.38 0.80
N ILE A 59 7.00 -7.07 0.73
CA ILE A 59 7.31 -6.25 1.91
C ILE A 59 6.00 -5.72 2.46
N LEU A 60 5.64 -6.14 3.68
CA LEU A 60 4.53 -5.51 4.40
C LEU A 60 5.03 -4.17 4.95
N ARG A 61 4.52 -3.07 4.40
CA ARG A 61 4.83 -1.72 4.87
C ARG A 61 3.71 -1.23 5.75
N ILE A 62 4.03 -0.94 7.02
CA ILE A 62 3.11 -0.25 7.93
C ILE A 62 3.36 1.24 7.82
N ILE A 63 2.32 2.01 7.49
CA ILE A 63 2.37 3.47 7.42
C ILE A 63 1.49 4.07 8.51
N VAL A 64 2.05 5.04 9.24
CA VAL A 64 1.41 5.78 10.31
C VAL A 64 1.71 7.27 10.21
N ALA A 65 0.85 8.11 10.81
CA ALA A 65 0.94 9.57 10.71
C ALA A 65 1.94 10.20 11.69
N ALA A 66 2.47 9.44 12.65
CA ALA A 66 3.36 9.92 13.69
C ALA A 66 4.42 8.88 14.01
N GLU A 67 5.55 9.34 14.57
CA GLU A 67 6.64 8.47 15.00
C GLU A 67 6.15 7.43 16.01
N ALA A 68 6.44 6.16 15.72
CA ALA A 68 6.07 5.05 16.57
C ALA A 68 7.20 4.01 16.65
N THR A 69 7.19 3.27 17.76
CA THR A 69 7.84 1.96 17.83
C THR A 69 6.75 0.91 17.60
N ILE A 70 6.94 0.06 16.59
CA ILE A 70 6.07 -1.06 16.31
C ILE A 70 6.59 -2.24 17.12
N VAL A 71 5.75 -2.74 18.04
CA VAL A 71 6.03 -3.95 18.80
C VAL A 71 5.27 -5.08 18.13
N TRP A 72 5.96 -6.13 17.74
CA TRP A 72 5.39 -7.19 16.91
C TRP A 72 5.88 -8.58 17.29
N SER A 73 5.19 -9.58 16.75
CA SER A 73 5.48 -10.99 16.90
C SER A 73 4.94 -11.76 15.70
N THR A 74 5.64 -12.83 15.31
CA THR A 74 5.18 -13.82 14.32
C THR A 74 4.89 -15.19 14.96
N ASP A 75 5.04 -15.31 16.29
CA ASP A 75 4.97 -16.55 17.05
C ASP A 75 3.96 -16.47 18.22
N ASN A 76 2.83 -15.80 17.97
CA ASN A 76 1.75 -15.61 18.94
C ASN A 76 2.21 -14.98 20.27
N TRP A 77 3.04 -13.94 20.18
CA TRP A 77 3.59 -13.18 21.30
C TRP A 77 4.54 -13.94 22.23
N ILE A 78 5.06 -15.10 21.83
CA ILE A 78 6.11 -15.80 22.58
C ILE A 78 7.39 -14.95 22.58
N ARG A 79 7.80 -14.46 21.41
CA ARG A 79 8.86 -13.48 21.23
C ARG A 79 8.25 -12.13 20.84
N ARG A 80 8.79 -11.07 21.42
CA ARG A 80 8.46 -9.68 21.05
C ARG A 80 9.68 -9.05 20.44
N ASP A 81 9.52 -8.56 19.22
CA ASP A 81 10.51 -7.76 18.53
C ASP A 81 9.98 -6.32 18.36
N GLU A 82 10.90 -5.39 18.18
CA GLU A 82 10.57 -3.97 18.06
C GLU A 82 11.19 -3.40 16.78
N SER A 83 10.47 -2.49 16.12
CA SER A 83 10.95 -1.80 14.94
C SER A 83 10.57 -0.33 14.99
N GLN A 84 11.54 0.54 14.77
CA GLN A 84 11.34 1.99 14.76
C GLN A 84 10.80 2.41 13.40
N THR A 85 9.82 3.31 13.39
CA THR A 85 9.37 3.91 12.13
C THR A 85 10.39 4.92 11.61
N SER A 86 10.63 4.91 10.31
CA SER A 86 11.41 5.90 9.58
C SER A 86 10.50 7.01 9.04
N TYR A 87 10.96 8.27 9.11
CA TYR A 87 10.24 9.41 8.55
C TYR A 87 10.48 9.54 7.05
N GLN A 88 9.41 9.77 6.28
CA GLN A 88 9.46 10.12 4.86
C GLN A 88 9.03 11.58 4.68
N PRO A 89 9.98 12.52 4.46
CA PRO A 89 9.69 13.95 4.42
C PRO A 89 8.74 14.36 3.28
N GLU A 90 8.93 13.80 2.08
CA GLU A 90 8.20 14.21 0.87
C GLU A 90 6.70 13.91 0.95
N LEU A 91 6.35 12.90 1.76
CA LEU A 91 4.97 12.48 1.99
C LEU A 91 4.49 12.81 3.41
N ASN A 92 5.35 13.41 4.23
CA ASN A 92 5.12 13.72 5.65
C ASN A 92 4.47 12.56 6.42
N LEU A 93 5.07 11.37 6.35
CA LEU A 93 4.56 10.15 6.98
C LEU A 93 5.68 9.35 7.64
N TRP A 94 5.30 8.38 8.46
CA TRP A 94 6.20 7.45 9.11
C TRP A 94 5.91 6.03 8.64
N PHE A 95 6.95 5.21 8.41
CA PHE A 95 6.76 3.84 7.96
C PHE A 95 7.77 2.87 8.54
N ALA A 96 7.44 1.58 8.54
CA ALA A 96 8.38 0.49 8.76
C ALA A 96 8.09 -0.66 7.79
N ASP A 97 9.15 -1.32 7.34
CA ASP A 97 9.11 -2.38 6.35
C ASP A 97 9.40 -3.73 6.99
N PHE A 98 8.54 -4.72 6.70
CA PHE A 98 8.65 -6.08 7.17
C PHE A 98 8.71 -7.04 5.98
N PRO A 99 9.91 -7.52 5.60
CA PRO A 99 10.05 -8.52 4.54
C PRO A 99 9.37 -9.84 4.95
N THR A 100 8.37 -10.29 4.21
CA THR A 100 7.61 -11.51 4.55
C THR A 100 8.15 -12.77 3.87
N ALA A 101 9.23 -12.65 3.10
CA ALA A 101 9.80 -13.77 2.32
C ALA A 101 10.31 -14.93 3.18
N GLU A 102 10.79 -14.64 4.39
CA GLU A 102 11.34 -15.65 5.30
C GLU A 102 10.31 -16.18 6.31
N TRP A 103 9.08 -15.65 6.28
CA TRP A 103 8.05 -16.08 7.21
C TRP A 103 7.38 -17.36 6.71
N PRO A 104 7.14 -18.35 7.57
CA PRO A 104 6.40 -19.56 7.19
C PRO A 104 5.03 -19.20 6.60
N GLN A 105 4.60 -19.96 5.59
CA GLN A 105 3.26 -19.81 5.04
C GLN A 105 2.20 -20.01 6.15
N GLY A 106 1.17 -19.16 6.18
CA GLY A 106 0.14 -19.19 7.23
C GLY A 106 0.55 -18.50 8.53
N SER A 107 1.73 -17.86 8.59
CA SER A 107 2.15 -17.08 9.77
C SER A 107 1.21 -15.91 10.02
N ALA A 108 0.98 -15.61 11.30
CA ALA A 108 0.26 -14.42 11.73
C ALA A 108 1.24 -13.36 12.23
N PHE A 109 1.34 -12.26 11.51
CA PHE A 109 2.06 -11.07 11.98
C PHE A 109 1.14 -10.24 12.87
N ALA A 110 1.36 -10.32 14.18
CA ALA A 110 0.63 -9.54 15.16
C ALA A 110 1.48 -8.36 15.62
N PHE A 111 0.88 -7.17 15.73
CA PHE A 111 1.61 -5.97 16.11
C PHE A 111 0.74 -4.95 16.83
N THR A 112 1.40 -4.03 17.54
CA THR A 112 0.80 -2.86 18.16
C THR A 112 1.78 -1.68 18.12
N PHE A 113 1.31 -0.49 18.50
CA PHE A 113 2.10 0.72 18.44
C PHE A 113 2.41 1.27 19.83
N PHE A 114 3.64 1.73 20.00
CA PHE A 114 3.98 2.70 21.03
C PHE A 114 4.23 4.05 20.35
N TRP A 115 3.32 4.99 20.57
CA TRP A 115 3.36 6.34 19.98
C TRP A 115 4.36 7.20 20.77
N LYS A 116 5.48 7.56 20.15
CA LYS A 116 6.59 8.24 20.87
C LYS A 116 6.21 9.65 21.33
N ARG A 117 5.47 10.40 20.52
CA ARG A 117 5.05 11.77 20.88
C ARG A 117 4.19 11.79 22.13
N ASP A 118 3.22 10.89 22.22
CA ASP A 118 2.22 10.85 23.30
C ASP A 118 2.66 9.96 24.46
N GLN A 119 3.80 9.26 24.34
CA GLN A 119 4.28 8.25 25.29
C GLN A 119 3.20 7.23 25.67
N ARG A 120 2.38 6.81 24.69
CA ARG A 120 1.23 5.93 24.91
C ARG A 120 1.28 4.68 24.06
N ARG A 121 0.81 3.57 24.62
CA ARG A 121 0.58 2.33 23.87
C ARG A 121 -0.80 2.37 23.21
N GLU A 122 -0.89 1.85 22.00
CA GLU A 122 -2.15 1.57 21.33
C GLU A 122 -2.90 0.50 22.14
N GLY A 123 -4.19 0.74 22.42
CA GLY A 123 -5.01 -0.14 23.28
C GLY A 123 -5.49 -1.43 22.59
N ARG A 124 -4.94 -1.77 21.42
CA ARG A 124 -5.32 -2.95 20.64
C ARG A 124 -4.13 -3.50 19.88
N ASN A 125 -4.24 -4.78 19.56
CA ASN A 125 -3.33 -5.46 18.66
C ASN A 125 -4.00 -5.58 17.28
N TRP A 126 -3.18 -5.49 16.26
CA TRP A 126 -3.52 -5.73 14.87
C TRP A 126 -2.90 -7.04 14.43
N GLN A 127 -3.48 -7.65 13.40
CA GLN A 127 -2.98 -8.90 12.83
C GLN A 127 -3.12 -8.91 11.32
N VAL A 128 -2.06 -9.39 10.66
CA VAL A 128 -2.02 -9.68 9.23
C VAL A 128 -1.60 -11.14 9.08
N ASN A 129 -2.41 -11.94 8.39
CA ASN A 129 -2.03 -13.31 8.07
C ASN A 129 -1.28 -13.33 6.74
N ILE A 130 -0.17 -14.05 6.69
CA ILE A 130 0.56 -14.30 5.46
C ILE A 130 -0.01 -15.55 4.81
N LEU A 131 -0.47 -15.41 3.56
CA LEU A 131 -1.07 -16.49 2.77
C LEU A 131 -0.06 -17.55 2.35
#